data_AF-A0A660HQ27-F1
#
_entry.id   AF-A0A660HQ27-F1
#
_cell.length_a   1.000
_cell.length_b   1.000
_cell.length_c   1.000
_cell.angle_alpha   90.00
_cell.angle_beta   90.00
_cell.angle_gamma   90.00
#
_symmetry.space_group_name_H-M   'P 1'
#
loop_
_entity.id
_entity.type
_entity.pdbx_description
1 polymer ?
#
loop_
_entity_poly.entity_id
_entity_poly.type
_entity_poly.pdbx_seq_one_letter_code
_entity_poly.pdbx_strand_id
1 'polypeptide(L)' 'MLFRGFLKDTEYPAEKRDLVKHAKMHNAGEGVLEDIRSLPDKVYTSASDVNKELENK' A
#
# COMPACT_ATOMS: atom_id res chain seq x y z
N MET A 1 2.81 9.27 16.35
CA MET A 1 3.87 8.26 16.34
C MET A 1 3.24 6.86 16.34
N LEU A 2 2.68 6.41 15.21
CA LEU A 2 1.92 5.15 15.11
C LEU A 2 2.32 4.25 13.93
N PHE A 3 3.30 4.64 13.11
CA PHE A 3 3.64 3.95 11.85
C PHE A 3 4.82 2.96 11.92
N ARG A 4 5.58 2.92 13.02
CA ARG A 4 6.88 2.22 13.06
C ARG A 4 6.77 0.70 13.27
N GLY A 5 5.59 0.18 13.60
CA GLY A 5 5.35 -1.25 13.88
C GLY A 5 4.60 -2.00 12.77
N PHE A 6 3.68 -1.35 12.05
CA PHE A 6 2.84 -2.00 11.05
C PHE A 6 3.59 -2.50 9.80
N LEU A 7 4.77 -1.92 9.52
CA LEU A 7 5.59 -2.29 8.35
C LEU A 7 6.67 -3.33 8.65
N LYS A 8 6.79 -3.79 9.91
CA LYS A 8 7.69 -4.88 10.27
C LYS A 8 7.13 -6.26 9.88
N ASP A 9 5.82 -6.38 9.74
CA ASP A 9 5.10 -7.66 9.59
C ASP A 9 4.41 -7.83 8.23
N THR A 10 4.55 -6.87 7.31
CA THR A 10 4.22 -7.14 5.91
C THR A 10 5.42 -7.82 5.28
N GLU A 11 5.24 -9.05 4.79
CA GLU A 11 6.25 -9.74 3.97
C GLU A 11 6.40 -9.00 2.64
N TYR A 12 7.16 -7.91 2.68
CA TYR A 12 7.71 -7.32 1.47
C TYR A 12 8.77 -8.27 0.93
N PRO A 13 8.80 -8.52 -0.40
CA PRO A 13 8.09 -7.81 -1.46
C PRO A 13 6.58 -8.11 -1.59
N ALA A 14 5.76 -7.07 -1.78
CA ALA A 14 4.32 -7.18 -2.04
C ALA A 14 3.96 -6.59 -3.41
N GLU A 15 3.13 -7.29 -4.18
CA GLU A 15 2.64 -6.80 -5.47
C GLU A 15 1.48 -5.82 -5.28
N LYS A 16 1.17 -5.02 -6.31
CA LYS A 16 0.01 -4.11 -6.32
C LYS A 16 -1.28 -4.82 -5.86
N ARG A 17 -1.47 -6.07 -6.27
CA ARG A 17 -2.65 -6.88 -5.91
C ARG A 17 -2.72 -7.16 -4.41
N ASP A 18 -1.60 -7.48 -3.77
CA ASP A 18 -1.52 -7.69 -2.32
C ASP A 18 -1.76 -6.40 -1.56
N LEU A 19 -1.30 -5.26 -2.08
CA LEU A 19 -1.61 -3.95 -1.51
C LEU A 19 -3.10 -3.64 -1.55
N VAL A 20 -3.76 -3.86 -2.69
CA VAL A 20 -5.23 -3.69 -2.82
C VAL A 20 -5.95 -4.62 -1.85
N LYS A 21 -5.49 -5.87 -1.72
CA LYS A 21 -6.08 -6.86 -0.81
C LYS A 21 -5.91 -6.44 0.65
N HIS A 22 -4.72 -5.99 1.04
CA HIS A 22 -4.41 -5.53 2.39
C HIS A 22 -5.20 -4.24 2.73
N ALA A 23 -5.22 -3.27 1.82
CA ALA A 23 -6.03 -2.05 1.94
C ALA A 23 -7.52 -2.39 2.11
N LYS A 24 -8.04 -3.33 1.31
CA LYS A 24 -9.44 -3.80 1.42
C LYS A 24 -9.71 -4.50 2.76
N MET A 25 -8.79 -5.32 3.26
CA MET A 25 -8.91 -5.95 4.59
C MET A 25 -8.93 -4.92 5.72
N HIS A 26 -8.19 -3.83 5.56
CA HIS A 26 -8.11 -2.74 6.54
C HIS A 26 -9.20 -1.67 6.37
N ASN A 27 -10.26 -1.93 5.58
CA ASN A 27 -11.34 -0.97 5.30
C ASN A 27 -10.82 0.38 4.75
N ALA A 28 -9.81 0.34 3.88
CA ALA A 28 -9.40 1.52 3.13
C ALA A 28 -10.57 2.04 2.28
N GLY A 29 -10.76 3.36 2.27
CA GLY A 29 -11.80 4.01 1.46
C GLY A 29 -11.60 3.75 -0.03
N GLU A 30 -12.70 3.84 -0.80
CA GLU A 30 -12.68 3.58 -2.25
C GLU A 30 -11.65 4.42 -3.00
N GLY A 31 -11.47 5.70 -2.65
CA GLY A 31 -10.44 6.55 -3.26
C GLY A 31 -9.03 5.96 -3.11
N VAL A 32 -8.70 5.46 -1.92
CA VAL A 32 -7.39 4.81 -1.66
C VAL A 32 -7.23 3.54 -2.49
N LEU A 33 -8.29 2.74 -2.64
CA LEU A 33 -8.26 1.55 -3.49
C LEU A 33 -8.08 1.91 -4.97
N GLU A 34 -8.72 2.98 -5.43
CA GLU A 34 -8.57 3.48 -6.80
C GLU A 34 -7.16 4.03 -7.06
N ASP A 35 -6.61 4.81 -6.14
CA ASP A 35 -5.25 5.32 -6.26
C ASP A 35 -4.24 4.16 -6.29
N ILE A 36 -4.37 3.16 -5.39
CA ILE A 36 -3.51 1.95 -5.42
C ILE A 36 -3.69 1.18 -6.74
N ARG A 37 -4.90 1.08 -7.30
CA ARG A 37 -5.13 0.42 -8.60
C ARG A 37 -4.47 1.16 -9.76
N SER A 38 -4.46 2.49 -9.68
CA SER A 38 -3.83 3.39 -10.65
C SER A 38 -2.30 3.33 -10.62
N LEU A 39 -1.72 2.78 -9.54
CA LEU A 39 -0.29 2.59 -9.45
C LEU A 39 0.23 1.58 -10.51
N PRO A 40 1.48 1.75 -10.97
CA PRO A 40 2.12 0.79 -11.86
C PRO A 40 2.17 -0.59 -11.23
N ASP A 41 2.03 -1.63 -12.05
CA ASP A 41 2.16 -3.01 -11.61
C ASP A 41 3.65 -3.31 -11.36
N LYS A 42 4.10 -2.96 -10.16
CA LYS A 42 5.47 -3.18 -9.67
C LYS A 42 5.44 -3.81 -8.29
N VAL A 43 6.56 -4.39 -7.93
CA VAL A 43 6.78 -4.96 -6.61
C VAL A 43 7.17 -3.83 -5.66
N TYR A 44 6.35 -3.63 -4.63
CA TYR A 44 6.61 -2.67 -3.58
C TYR A 44 7.37 -3.37 -2.47
N THR A 45 8.45 -2.75 -2.02
CA THR A 45 9.34 -3.30 -0.98
C THR A 45 9.04 -2.74 0.40
N SER A 46 8.10 -1.79 0.51
CA SER A 46 7.65 -1.17 1.76
C SER A 46 6.35 -0.40 1.55
N ALA A 47 5.49 -0.28 2.57
CA ALA A 47 4.31 0.61 2.46
C ALA A 47 4.73 2.08 2.35
N SER A 48 5.92 2.44 2.80
CA SER A 48 6.47 3.78 2.58
C SER A 48 6.67 4.07 1.09
N ASP A 49 6.95 3.05 0.27
CA ASP A 49 7.03 3.20 -1.18
C ASP A 49 5.63 3.47 -1.75
N VAL A 50 4.64 2.70 -1.33
CA VAL A 50 3.22 2.88 -1.72
C VAL A 50 2.71 4.26 -1.29
N ASN A 51 2.90 4.63 -0.02
CA ASN A 51 2.41 5.89 0.53
C ASN A 51 3.10 7.10 -0.11
N LYS A 52 4.40 6.99 -0.45
CA LYS A 52 5.08 8.02 -1.23
C LYS A 52 4.48 8.21 -2.61
N GLU A 53 4.13 7.12 -3.30
CA GLU A 53 3.53 7.20 -4.64
C GLU A 53 2.10 7.76 -4.57
N LEU A 54 1.38 7.52 -3.46
CA LEU A 54 0.05 8.06 -3.21
C LEU A 54 0.06 9.53 -2.73
N GLU A 55 1.00 9.94 -1.88
CA GLU A 55 1.15 11.33 -1.39
C GLU A 55 1.67 12.30 -2.45
N ASN A 56 2.33 11.82 -3.51
CA ASN A 56 2.90 12.68 -4.56
C ASN A 56 1.89 13.03 -5.67
N LYS A 57 0.59 13.07 -5.33
CA LYS A 57 -0.52 13.39 -6.22
C LYS A 57 -1.13 14.75 -5.88
#